data_AF-K0DT68-F1
#
_entry.id   AF-K0DT68-F1
#
_cell.length_a   1.000
_cell.length_b   1.000
_cell.length_c   1.000
_cell.angle_alpha   90.00
_cell.angle_beta   90.00
_cell.angle_gamma   90.00
#
_symmetry.space_group_name_H-M   'P 1'
#
loop_
_entity.id
_entity.type
_entity.pdbx_description
1 polymer ?
#
loop_
_entity_poly.entity_id
_entity_poly.type
_entity_poly.pdbx_seq_one_letter_code
_entity_poly.pdbx_strand_id
1 'polypeptide(L)'
;MEFDSDWLTLGRHRVCLRSPRGFPTESMRTAVDVIRIAIENNMSARARLVDVAVREEKAYDISVGTTFAEDRLCAPQLEAAVATVLGLLPSQVRIFVTVVTQEEVDLHFGVYERMLAEKISGLPPIRRTAQEDVDRPRGMSDTSHLAAEPKPGGLAARAQP
;
A
#
# COMPACT_ATOMS: atom_id res chain seq x y z
N MET A 1 -5.66 14.48 5.53
CA MET A 1 -4.68 13.81 4.67
C MET A 1 -3.63 13.22 5.58
N GLU A 2 -3.58 11.90 5.71
CA GLU A 2 -2.51 11.21 6.44
C GLU A 2 -1.29 11.16 5.54
N PHE A 3 -0.31 12.01 5.81
CA PHE A 3 0.99 12.07 5.13
C PHE A 3 2.02 11.24 5.90
N ASP A 4 1.60 10.11 6.44
CA ASP A 4 2.38 9.28 7.35
C ASP A 4 3.18 8.18 6.61
N SER A 5 3.04 8.07 5.30
CA SER A 5 3.62 6.98 4.52
C SER A 5 4.18 7.41 3.16
N ASP A 6 5.23 6.73 2.72
CA ASP A 6 5.87 6.93 1.42
C ASP A 6 6.23 5.58 0.78
N TRP A 7 6.11 5.48 -0.54
CA TRP A 7 6.45 4.26 -1.28
C TRP A 7 7.80 4.40 -1.96
N LEU A 8 8.78 3.62 -1.51
CA LEU A 8 10.13 3.61 -2.04
C LEU A 8 10.33 2.43 -2.98
N THR A 9 11.00 2.66 -4.11
CA THR A 9 11.48 1.59 -5.00
C THR A 9 12.98 1.50 -4.86
N LEU A 10 13.46 0.41 -4.25
CA LEU A 10 14.86 0.20 -3.92
C LEU A 10 15.34 -1.11 -4.54
N GLY A 11 15.87 -1.02 -5.76
CA GLY A 11 16.22 -2.18 -6.56
C GLY A 11 15.00 -3.07 -6.82
N ARG A 12 15.03 -4.29 -6.28
CA ARG A 12 13.93 -5.29 -6.37
C ARG A 12 12.87 -5.14 -5.28
N HIS A 13 13.07 -4.22 -4.35
CA HIS A 13 12.18 -4.02 -3.21
C HIS A 13 11.25 -2.84 -3.47
N ARG A 14 9.99 -3.00 -3.09
CA ARG A 14 9.01 -1.91 -3.10
C ARG A 14 8.45 -1.79 -1.69
N VAL A 15 8.88 -0.75 -0.98
CA VAL A 15 8.75 -0.65 0.47
C VAL A 15 7.78 0.47 0.82
N CYS A 16 6.80 0.19 1.68
CA CYS A 16 6.04 1.23 2.35
C CYS A 16 6.81 1.69 3.59
N LEU A 17 7.32 2.93 3.59
CA LEU A 17 7.96 3.54 4.74
C LEU A 17 6.92 4.38 5.49
N ARG A 18 6.61 4.00 6.73
CA ARG A 18 5.64 4.69 7.58
C ARG A 18 6.33 5.44 8.71
N SER A 19 5.87 6.65 8.99
CA SER A 19 6.40 7.58 9.97
C SER A 19 5.27 8.11 10.86
N PRO A 20 5.49 8.19 12.19
CA PRO A 20 4.43 8.55 13.12
C PRO A 20 4.07 10.05 13.10
N ARG A 21 4.91 10.91 12.50
CA ARG A 21 4.76 12.38 12.56
C ARG A 21 4.99 13.05 11.20
N GLY A 22 4.22 12.61 10.20
CA GLY A 22 4.27 13.18 8.85
C GLY A 22 5.29 12.49 7.96
N PHE A 23 5.67 13.16 6.87
CA PHE A 23 6.45 12.53 5.81
C PHE A 23 7.76 11.93 6.34
N PRO A 24 8.13 10.72 5.90
CA PRO A 24 9.40 10.12 6.29
C PRO A 24 10.57 11.07 6.03
N THR A 25 11.51 11.13 6.97
CA THR A 25 12.69 12.00 6.86
C THR A 25 13.80 11.34 6.04
N GLU A 26 14.81 12.10 5.65
CA GLU A 26 16.00 11.54 4.99
C GLU A 26 16.67 10.47 5.84
N SER A 27 16.83 10.70 7.15
CA SER A 27 17.39 9.70 8.06
C SER A 27 16.57 8.40 8.10
N MET A 28 15.24 8.47 7.98
CA MET A 28 14.40 7.28 7.88
C MET A 28 14.63 6.56 6.55
N ARG A 29 14.78 7.28 5.43
CA ARG A 29 15.12 6.70 4.13
C ARG A 29 16.48 6.01 4.16
N THR A 30 17.50 6.64 4.74
CA THR A 30 18.82 6.02 4.95
C THR A 30 18.72 4.75 5.80
N ALA A 31 17.90 4.74 6.85
CA ALA A 31 17.69 3.54 7.66
C ALA A 31 17.06 2.40 6.83
N VAL A 32 16.09 2.70 5.96
CA VAL A 32 15.52 1.71 5.04
C VAL A 32 16.58 1.16 4.09
N ASP A 33 17.50 1.99 3.58
CA ASP A 33 18.58 1.52 2.71
C ASP A 33 19.53 0.56 3.43
N VAL A 34 19.86 0.84 4.70
CA VAL A 34 20.66 -0.08 5.54
C VAL A 34 19.92 -1.41 5.74
N ILE A 35 18.63 -1.35 6.08
CA ILE A 35 17.79 -2.54 6.27
C ILE A 35 17.72 -3.38 4.98
N ARG A 36 17.53 -2.73 3.84
CA ARG A 36 17.54 -3.38 2.52
C ARG A 36 18.84 -4.13 2.29
N ILE A 37 19.99 -3.47 2.51
CA ILE A 37 21.31 -4.08 2.32
C ILE A 37 21.48 -5.29 3.24
N ALA A 38 21.03 -5.20 4.51
CA ALA A 38 21.09 -6.32 5.44
C ALA A 38 20.28 -7.53 4.92
N ILE A 39 19.06 -7.30 4.43
CA ILE A 39 18.20 -8.35 3.87
C ILE A 39 18.80 -8.95 2.60
N GLU A 40 19.26 -8.12 1.66
CA GLU A 40 19.82 -8.58 0.38
C GLU A 40 21.06 -9.47 0.56
N ASN A 41 21.87 -9.23 1.59
CA ASN A 41 23.12 -9.95 1.80
C ASN A 41 22.99 -11.20 2.70
N ASN A 42 21.92 -11.30 3.50
CA ASN A 42 21.82 -12.36 4.51
C ASN A 42 20.56 -13.24 4.38
N MET A 43 19.60 -12.85 3.55
CA MET A 43 18.42 -13.65 3.25
C MET A 43 18.44 -14.10 1.79
N SER A 44 17.54 -15.02 1.45
CA SER A 44 17.42 -15.57 0.11
C SER A 44 17.14 -14.50 -0.95
N ALA A 45 17.44 -14.84 -2.20
CA ALA A 45 17.06 -14.00 -3.35
C ALA A 45 15.53 -13.85 -3.50
N ARG A 46 14.72 -14.61 -2.75
CA ARG A 46 13.26 -14.53 -2.76
C ARG A 46 12.71 -13.61 -1.66
N ALA A 47 13.53 -13.24 -0.67
CA ALA A 47 13.14 -12.28 0.35
C ALA A 47 12.87 -10.89 -0.25
N ARG A 48 11.79 -10.26 0.21
CA ARG A 48 11.35 -8.92 -0.15
C ARG A 48 11.04 -8.12 1.11
N LEU A 49 11.77 -7.04 1.33
CA LEU A 49 11.37 -5.95 2.21
C LEU A 49 10.10 -5.30 1.68
N VAL A 50 9.05 -5.22 2.49
CA VAL A 50 7.72 -4.74 2.04
C VAL A 50 7.18 -3.57 2.86
N ASP A 51 7.45 -3.51 4.16
CA ASP A 51 7.02 -2.42 5.02
C ASP A 51 8.11 -2.15 6.06
N VAL A 52 8.31 -0.86 6.34
CA VAL A 52 9.14 -0.38 7.45
C VAL A 52 8.33 0.67 8.20
N ALA A 53 7.88 0.31 9.39
CA ALA A 53 7.12 1.21 10.25
C ALA A 53 8.03 1.78 11.34
N VAL A 54 8.24 3.09 11.26
CA VAL A 54 8.92 3.83 12.32
C VAL A 54 7.91 4.10 13.43
N ARG A 55 8.29 3.72 14.65
CA ARG A 55 7.56 3.99 15.88
C ARG A 55 8.19 5.17 16.63
N GLU A 56 7.59 5.53 17.75
CA GLU A 56 8.19 6.52 18.65
C GLU A 56 9.61 6.09 19.07
N GLU A 57 10.44 7.08 19.38
CA GLU A 57 11.84 6.88 19.81
C GLU A 57 12.72 6.12 18.80
N LYS A 58 12.43 6.22 17.49
CA LYS A 58 13.20 5.57 16.41
C LYS A 58 13.25 4.04 16.52
N ALA A 59 12.18 3.41 16.99
CA ALA A 59 12.01 1.97 16.83
C ALA A 59 11.48 1.62 15.44
N TYR A 60 11.89 0.49 14.87
CA TYR A 60 11.56 0.03 13.53
C TYR A 60 10.93 -1.36 13.59
N ASP A 61 9.71 -1.47 13.05
CA ASP A 61 9.13 -2.75 12.70
C ASP A 61 9.29 -2.98 11.20
N ILE A 62 9.91 -4.09 10.84
CA ILE A 62 10.33 -4.42 9.48
C ILE A 62 9.58 -5.67 9.05
N SER A 63 8.81 -5.58 7.98
CA SER A 63 8.10 -6.72 7.41
C SER A 63 8.84 -7.23 6.17
N VAL A 64 9.12 -8.54 6.16
CA VAL A 64 9.75 -9.24 5.05
C VAL A 64 8.85 -10.38 4.59
N GLY A 65 8.53 -10.41 3.30
CA GLY A 65 7.91 -11.54 2.64
C GLY A 65 8.94 -12.41 1.94
N THR A 66 8.86 -13.73 2.10
CA THR A 66 9.78 -14.67 1.44
C THR A 66 9.08 -15.98 1.10
N THR A 67 9.59 -16.72 0.12
CA THR A 67 9.16 -18.10 -0.15
C THR A 67 10.08 -19.15 0.50
N PHE A 68 11.13 -18.70 1.20
CA PHE A 68 12.13 -19.57 1.82
C PHE A 68 12.07 -19.46 3.35
N ALA A 69 11.69 -20.54 4.03
CA ALA A 69 11.36 -20.50 5.45
C ALA A 69 12.58 -20.25 6.35
N GLU A 70 13.75 -20.68 5.91
CA GLU A 70 15.02 -20.60 6.60
C GLU A 70 15.50 -19.15 6.75
N ASP A 71 14.98 -18.20 5.95
CA ASP A 71 15.26 -16.76 6.11
C ASP A 71 14.85 -16.25 7.50
N ARG A 72 13.92 -16.94 8.19
CA ARG A 72 13.55 -16.66 9.58
C ARG A 72 14.70 -16.82 10.55
N LEU A 73 15.63 -17.73 10.27
CA LEU A 73 16.75 -18.04 11.17
C LEU A 73 17.76 -16.90 11.25
N CYS A 74 17.81 -16.04 10.21
CA CYS A 74 18.71 -14.90 10.14
C CYS A 74 18.14 -13.66 10.84
N ALA A 75 16.82 -13.59 11.06
CA ALA A 75 16.15 -12.39 11.53
C ALA A 75 16.71 -11.83 12.86
N PRO A 76 16.93 -12.63 13.93
CA PRO A 76 17.46 -12.11 15.18
C PRO A 76 18.87 -11.51 15.07
N GLN A 77 19.75 -12.12 14.27
CA GLN A 77 21.09 -11.58 14.04
C GLN A 77 21.03 -10.29 13.21
N LEU A 78 20.09 -10.20 12.26
CA LEU A 78 19.89 -9.00 11.46
C LEU A 78 19.33 -7.85 12.30
N GLU A 79 18.40 -8.10 13.21
CA GLU A 79 17.88 -7.10 14.15
C GLU A 79 19.02 -6.45 14.93
N ALA A 80 19.90 -7.27 15.51
CA ALA A 80 21.05 -6.79 16.26
C ALA A 80 22.07 -6.03 15.39
N ALA A 81 22.36 -6.54 14.18
CA ALA A 81 23.29 -5.90 13.25
C ALA A 81 22.77 -4.54 12.75
N VAL A 82 21.49 -4.48 12.34
CA VAL A 82 20.84 -3.24 11.90
C VAL A 82 20.78 -2.25 13.05
N ALA A 83 20.39 -2.66 14.26
CA ALA A 83 20.38 -1.79 15.42
C ALA A 83 21.77 -1.19 15.69
N THR A 84 22.82 -2.01 15.61
CA THR A 84 24.21 -1.56 15.79
C THR A 84 24.61 -0.51 14.75
N VAL A 85 24.33 -0.75 13.46
CA VAL A 85 24.68 0.19 12.37
C VAL A 85 23.91 1.50 12.50
N LEU A 86 22.66 1.46 12.95
CA LEU A 86 21.82 2.65 13.13
C LEU A 86 22.05 3.37 14.47
N GLY A 87 22.90 2.83 15.35
CA GLY A 87 23.14 3.38 16.69
C GLY A 87 21.91 3.27 17.61
N LEU A 88 21.16 2.18 17.49
CA LEU A 88 19.94 1.88 18.25
C LEU A 88 20.17 0.70 19.20
N LEU A 89 19.26 0.55 20.16
CA LEU A 89 19.18 -0.65 20.99
C LEU A 89 18.62 -1.82 20.17
N PRO A 90 19.05 -3.07 20.41
CA PRO A 90 18.48 -4.24 19.73
C PRO A 90 16.96 -4.34 19.87
N SER A 91 16.39 -3.90 21.01
CA SER A 91 14.94 -3.88 21.23
C SER A 91 14.16 -2.89 20.36
N GLN A 92 14.86 -1.97 19.69
CA GLN A 92 14.28 -0.96 18.80
C GLN A 92 14.22 -1.43 17.35
N VAL A 93 14.65 -2.64 17.01
CA VAL A 93 14.54 -3.19 15.66
C VAL A 93 13.89 -4.56 15.75
N ARG A 94 12.78 -4.75 15.03
CA ARG A 94 12.06 -6.02 14.97
C ARG A 94 11.78 -6.40 13.53
N ILE A 95 12.12 -7.63 13.15
CA ILE A 95 11.95 -8.15 11.79
C ILE A 95 10.93 -9.29 11.83
N PHE A 96 9.82 -9.07 11.12
CA PHE A 96 8.74 -10.05 10.93
C PHE A 96 8.91 -10.72 9.57
N VAL A 97 9.28 -11.99 9.57
CA VAL A 97 9.45 -12.78 8.34
C VAL A 97 8.21 -13.64 8.08
N THR A 98 7.46 -13.24 7.07
CA THR A 98 6.28 -13.96 6.59
C THR A 98 6.68 -14.87 5.43
N VAL A 99 6.46 -16.16 5.61
CA VAL A 99 6.67 -17.15 4.55
C VAL A 99 5.38 -17.27 3.75
N VAL A 100 5.48 -17.11 2.45
CA VAL A 100 4.38 -17.20 1.49
C VAL A 100 4.70 -18.25 0.43
N THR A 101 3.68 -18.78 -0.25
CA THR A 101 3.90 -19.81 -1.27
C THR A 101 4.35 -19.19 -2.59
N GLN A 102 5.02 -19.96 -3.44
CA GLN A 102 5.43 -19.48 -4.77
C GLN A 102 4.21 -19.10 -5.64
N GLU A 103 3.11 -19.83 -5.50
CA GLU A 103 1.83 -19.54 -6.17
C GLU A 103 1.28 -18.15 -5.79
N GLU A 104 1.38 -17.76 -4.51
CA GLU A 104 0.98 -16.42 -4.04
C GLU A 104 1.83 -15.30 -4.67
N VAL A 105 3.10 -15.58 -5.00
CA VAL A 105 3.99 -14.65 -5.69
C VAL A 105 3.64 -14.52 -7.16
N ASP A 106 3.46 -15.66 -7.84
CA ASP A 106 3.30 -15.73 -9.29
C ASP A 106 1.98 -15.11 -9.77
N LEU A 107 0.94 -15.11 -8.93
CA LEU A 107 -0.35 -14.48 -9.23
C LEU A 107 -0.29 -12.94 -9.29
N HIS A 108 0.79 -12.29 -8.81
CA HIS A 108 0.77 -10.86 -8.49
C HIS A 108 1.96 -10.05 -9.03
N PHE A 109 2.61 -10.47 -10.12
CA PHE A 109 3.77 -9.78 -10.70
C PHE A 109 3.58 -8.24 -10.84
N GLY A 110 4.43 -7.48 -10.14
CA GLY A 110 4.45 -6.01 -10.11
C GLY A 110 3.62 -5.33 -9.00
N VAL A 111 2.69 -6.09 -8.38
CA VAL A 111 1.81 -5.64 -7.28
C VAL A 111 2.08 -6.43 -5.98
N TYR A 112 2.84 -7.53 -6.09
CA TYR A 112 3.15 -8.47 -5.01
C TYR A 112 3.68 -7.81 -3.74
N GLU A 113 4.66 -6.90 -3.84
CA GLU A 113 5.22 -6.23 -2.66
C GLU A 113 4.19 -5.34 -1.97
N ARG A 114 3.29 -4.69 -2.73
CA ARG A 114 2.20 -3.90 -2.15
C ARG A 114 1.13 -4.76 -1.49
N MET A 115 0.76 -5.89 -2.12
CA MET A 115 -0.19 -6.83 -1.53
C MET A 115 0.37 -7.56 -0.31
N LEU A 116 1.66 -7.87 -0.29
CA LEU A 116 2.32 -8.34 0.92
C LEU A 116 2.24 -7.29 2.02
N ALA A 117 2.48 -6.02 1.71
CA ALA A 117 2.35 -4.96 2.68
C ALA A 117 0.88 -4.78 3.17
N GLU A 118 -0.12 -4.94 2.30
CA GLU A 118 -1.53 -4.99 2.68
C GLU A 118 -1.84 -6.19 3.60
N LYS A 119 -1.42 -7.41 3.22
CA LYS A 119 -1.68 -8.66 3.94
C LYS A 119 -0.96 -8.72 5.29
N ILE A 120 0.29 -8.25 5.33
CA ILE A 120 1.17 -8.37 6.49
C ILE A 120 1.03 -7.17 7.42
N SER A 121 0.91 -5.96 6.85
CA SER A 121 1.01 -4.70 7.60
C SER A 121 -0.32 -3.96 7.71
N GLY A 122 -1.41 -4.50 7.13
CA GLY A 122 -2.76 -3.94 7.23
C GLY A 122 -2.96 -2.64 6.44
N LEU A 123 -2.13 -2.39 5.42
CA LEU A 123 -2.27 -1.21 4.56
C LEU A 123 -3.60 -1.24 3.78
N PRO A 124 -4.21 -0.07 3.49
CA PRO A 124 -5.46 -0.01 2.76
C PRO A 124 -5.32 -0.60 1.35
N PRO A 125 -6.31 -1.38 0.89
CA PRO A 125 -6.23 -2.09 -0.38
C PRO A 125 -6.16 -1.15 -1.58
N ILE A 126 -5.31 -1.47 -2.56
CA ILE A 126 -5.27 -0.79 -3.86
C ILE A 126 -6.65 -0.91 -4.52
N ARG A 127 -7.33 0.22 -4.74
CA ARG A 127 -8.48 0.24 -5.66
C ARG A 127 -7.98 -0.06 -7.06
N ARG A 128 -8.31 -1.23 -7.59
CA ARG A 128 -8.28 -1.46 -9.05
C ARG A 128 -9.22 -0.45 -9.68
N THR A 129 -8.69 0.54 -10.40
CA THR A 129 -9.43 1.11 -11.51
C THR A 129 -9.55 0.01 -12.55
N ALA A 130 -10.66 -0.72 -12.53
CA ALA A 130 -11.11 -1.46 -13.69
C ALA A 130 -11.40 -0.44 -14.78
N GLN A 131 -10.48 -0.31 -15.73
CA GLN A 131 -10.76 0.27 -17.03
C GLN A 131 -11.09 -0.91 -17.94
N GLU A 132 -12.38 -1.21 -18.11
CA GLU A 132 -12.96 -1.94 -19.24
C GLU A 132 -14.48 -2.09 -19.02
N ASP A 133 -15.23 -1.00 -19.27
CA ASP A 133 -16.57 -1.11 -19.83
C ASP A 133 -16.44 -0.79 -21.33
N VAL A 134 -15.79 -1.71 -22.04
CA VAL A 134 -15.93 -1.89 -23.48
C VAL A 134 -16.73 -3.18 -23.64
N ASP A 135 -18.06 -3.11 -23.56
CA ASP A 135 -18.91 -3.69 -24.61
C ASP A 135 -20.43 -3.40 -24.42
N ARG A 136 -21.01 -2.80 -25.47
CA ARG A 136 -22.42 -2.85 -25.93
C ARG A 136 -23.50 -1.94 -25.31
N PRO A 137 -24.57 -1.66 -26.08
CA PRO A 137 -24.58 -1.17 -27.47
C PRO A 137 -25.43 0.12 -27.57
N ARG A 138 -25.19 0.92 -28.61
CA ARG A 138 -26.07 2.06 -28.97
C ARG A 138 -27.47 1.55 -29.26
N GLY A 139 -28.37 1.68 -28.29
CA GLY A 139 -29.81 1.54 -28.49
C GLY A 139 -30.33 2.71 -29.29
N MET A 140 -30.82 2.43 -30.50
CA MET A 140 -31.65 3.31 -31.31
C MET A 140 -32.79 3.90 -30.47
N SER A 141 -32.87 5.22 -30.42
CA SER A 141 -34.06 5.95 -29.98
C SER A 141 -34.52 6.87 -31.12
N ASP A 142 -35.41 6.32 -31.95
CA ASP A 142 -36.41 7.03 -32.74
C ASP A 142 -37.72 6.29 -32.41
N THR A 143 -38.74 6.87 -31.78
CA THR A 143 -39.63 7.85 -32.40
C THR A 143 -40.55 8.49 -31.34
N SER A 144 -40.63 9.82 -31.40
CA SER A 144 -41.79 10.72 -31.17
C SER A 144 -43.10 10.18 -30.56
N HIS A 145 -43.64 10.89 -29.56
CA HIS A 145 -44.93 11.60 -29.71
C HIS A 145 -45.20 12.66 -28.61
N LEU A 146 -45.67 13.82 -29.08
CA LEU A 146 -46.25 14.96 -28.37
C LEU A 146 -47.30 14.58 -27.31
N ALA A 147 -47.33 15.30 -26.18
CA ALA A 147 -48.45 16.17 -25.79
C ALA A 147 -48.18 16.85 -24.44
N ALA A 148 -48.42 18.17 -24.41
CA ALA A 148 -48.21 19.07 -23.29
C ALA A 148 -49.35 19.02 -22.24
N GLU A 149 -48.95 19.23 -20.98
CA GLU A 149 -49.63 19.79 -19.78
C GLU A 149 -51.12 19.50 -19.48
N PRO A 150 -51.46 19.32 -18.19
CA PRO A 150 -51.88 20.51 -17.42
C PRO A 150 -51.35 20.54 -15.97
N LYS A 151 -50.96 21.74 -15.50
CA LYS A 151 -50.80 22.04 -14.06
C LYS A 151 -52.11 22.61 -13.50
N PRO A 152 -52.60 22.15 -12.34
CA PRO A 152 -53.68 22.82 -11.62
C PRO A 152 -53.12 23.76 -10.54
N GLY A 153 -53.78 24.91 -10.35
CA GLY A 153 -53.79 25.63 -9.08
C GLY A 153 -53.41 27.11 -9.14
N GLY A 154 -54.36 27.96 -8.70
CA GLY A 154 -54.01 29.10 -7.86
C GLY A 154 -54.31 30.51 -8.38
N LEU A 155 -55.59 30.88 -8.28
CA LEU A 155 -56.14 32.17 -7.80
C LEU A 155 -55.59 33.55 -8.26
N ALA A 156 -56.59 34.40 -8.56
CA ALA A 156 -56.67 35.86 -8.34
C ALA A 156 -55.97 36.74 -9.41
N ALA A 157 -56.50 37.88 -9.88
CA ALA A 157 -57.60 38.72 -9.43
C ALA A 157 -58.01 39.69 -10.56
N ARG A 158 -59.25 40.19 -10.48
CA ARG A 158 -59.73 41.56 -10.83
C ARG A 158 -59.59 42.04 -12.28
N ALA A 159 -60.69 42.20 -13.02
CA ALA A 159 -61.70 43.28 -12.98
C ALA A 159 -61.44 44.36 -14.05
N GLN A 160 -62.22 44.27 -15.15
CA GLN A 160 -63.00 45.28 -15.90
C GLN A 160 -62.60 46.78 -15.94
N PRO A 161 -63.17 47.59 -16.86
CA PRO A 161 -64.12 47.29 -17.95
C PRO A 161 -63.57 47.46 -19.37
#